data_AF-A0A521UXX8-F1
#
_entry.id   AF-A0A521UXX8-F1
#
_cell.length_a   1.000
_cell.length_b   1.000
_cell.length_c   1.000
_cell.angle_alpha   90.00
_cell.angle_beta   90.00
_cell.angle_gamma   90.00
#
_symmetry.space_group_name_H-M   'P 1'
#
loop_
_entity.id
_entity.type
_entity.pdbx_description
1 polymer ?
#
loop_
_entity_poly.entity_id
_entity_poly.type
_entity_poly.pdbx_seq_one_letter_code
_entity_poly.pdbx_strand_id
1 'polypeptide(L)'
;LIDGQDIARVDQGSLRQGIAVVPQDPALFHRTIAENIGYARPEATREEIELAARRARAHDFIARLPKGYETLVGERGVKLSGGERQRVAIARAFLADAPILVLDEATSSLDVETERQVQAAMEELMVGRTTIVIAHRLSTIRSADRILVFDDGRIVEEGRHAELVGRGGAYARLHAVTQGAAE
;
A
#
# COMPACT_ATOMS: atom_id res chain seq x y z
N LEU A 1 -3.60 -10.03 18.89
CA LEU A 1 -3.23 -8.98 19.85
C LEU A 1 -2.43 -7.92 19.12
N ILE A 2 -2.53 -6.66 19.54
CA ILE A 2 -1.59 -5.58 19.17
C ILE A 2 -1.03 -5.04 20.50
N ASP A 3 0.29 -5.03 20.66
CA ASP A 3 0.96 -4.64 21.93
C ASP A 3 0.36 -5.31 23.18
N GLY A 4 0.02 -6.59 23.06
CA GLY A 4 -0.59 -7.38 24.14
C GLY A 4 -2.09 -7.15 24.36
N GLN A 5 -2.73 -6.24 23.63
CA GLN A 5 -4.15 -5.93 23.75
C GLN A 5 -5.01 -6.70 22.74
N ASP A 6 -6.16 -7.17 23.17
CA ASP A 6 -7.16 -7.83 22.33
C ASP A 6 -7.92 -6.80 21.50
N ILE A 7 -7.80 -6.88 20.17
CA ILE A 7 -8.42 -5.93 19.23
C ILE A 7 -9.95 -5.92 19.32
N ALA A 8 -10.56 -7.00 19.83
CA ALA A 8 -12.01 -7.07 20.06
C ALA A 8 -12.45 -6.28 21.31
N ARG A 9 -11.50 -5.85 22.15
CA ARG A 9 -11.76 -5.20 23.45
C ARG A 9 -11.27 -3.76 23.53
N VAL A 10 -10.66 -3.23 22.46
CA VAL A 10 -10.19 -1.84 22.40
C VAL A 10 -11.20 -0.94 21.68
N ASP A 11 -11.08 0.37 21.90
CA ASP A 11 -11.83 1.35 21.12
C ASP A 11 -11.51 1.24 19.63
N GLN A 12 -12.56 1.13 18.81
CA GLN A 12 -12.41 0.90 17.38
C GLN A 12 -11.91 2.15 16.63
N GLY A 13 -12.16 3.35 17.16
CA GLY A 13 -11.61 4.58 16.61
C GLY A 13 -10.09 4.63 16.76
N SER A 14 -9.61 4.39 17.97
CA SER A 14 -8.18 4.31 18.29
C SER A 14 -7.47 3.21 17.49
N LEU A 15 -8.07 2.02 17.39
CA LEU A 15 -7.51 0.92 16.59
C LEU A 15 -7.36 1.32 15.12
N ARG A 16 -8.38 1.96 14.53
CA ARG A 16 -8.34 2.40 13.12
C ARG A 16 -7.35 3.53 12.89
N GLN A 17 -7.12 4.41 13.86
CA GLN A 17 -6.08 5.43 13.77
C GLN A 17 -4.66 4.82 13.83
N GLY A 18 -4.52 3.68 14.52
CA GLY A 18 -3.26 2.93 14.59
C GLY A 18 -2.92 2.12 13.33
N ILE A 19 -3.82 2.03 12.35
CA ILE A 19 -3.67 1.17 11.16
C ILE A 19 -3.97 1.94 9.87
N ALA A 20 -3.00 2.02 8.96
CA ALA A 20 -3.20 2.47 7.60
C ALA A 20 -3.35 1.26 6.65
N VAL A 21 -4.28 1.34 5.70
CA VAL A 21 -4.53 0.27 4.72
C VAL A 21 -4.42 0.83 3.31
N VAL A 22 -3.65 0.15 2.46
CA VAL A 22 -3.59 0.41 1.01
C VAL A 22 -4.11 -0.84 0.31
N PRO A 23 -5.38 -0.84 -0.16
CA PRO A 23 -5.97 -1.99 -0.83
C PRO A 23 -5.48 -2.10 -2.29
N GLN A 24 -5.65 -3.28 -2.88
CA GLN A 24 -5.34 -3.54 -4.29
C GLN A 24 -6.08 -2.59 -5.25
N ASP A 25 -7.38 -2.36 -5.04
CA ASP A 25 -8.18 -1.38 -5.81
C ASP A 25 -8.75 -0.31 -4.87
N PRO A 26 -8.10 0.86 -4.77
CA PRO A 26 -8.54 1.89 -3.87
C PRO A 26 -9.83 2.57 -4.33
N ALA A 27 -10.84 2.50 -3.48
CA ALA A 27 -12.05 3.29 -3.64
C ALA A 27 -11.76 4.77 -3.30
N LEU A 28 -12.08 5.65 -4.25
CA LEU A 28 -12.05 7.09 -4.07
C LEU A 28 -13.49 7.63 -3.96
N PHE A 29 -13.68 8.60 -3.07
CA PHE A 29 -14.94 9.29 -2.89
C PHE A 29 -15.16 10.29 -4.04
N HIS A 30 -16.42 10.54 -4.37
CA HIS A 30 -16.81 11.60 -5.31
C HIS A 30 -16.61 13.00 -4.68
N ARG A 31 -15.35 13.36 -4.50
CA ARG A 31 -14.83 14.56 -3.84
C ARG A 31 -13.58 15.04 -4.56
N THR A 32 -12.99 16.16 -4.14
CA THR A 32 -11.73 16.63 -4.71
C THR A 32 -10.58 15.67 -4.37
N ILE A 33 -9.47 15.78 -5.09
CA ILE A 33 -8.26 14.99 -4.77
C ILE A 33 -7.76 15.35 -3.36
N ALA A 34 -7.75 16.63 -3.00
CA ALA A 34 -7.38 17.06 -1.65
C ALA A 34 -8.26 16.44 -0.57
N GLU A 35 -9.59 16.45 -0.73
CA GLU A 35 -10.50 15.83 0.23
C GLU A 35 -10.31 14.31 0.29
N ASN A 36 -10.01 13.67 -0.84
CA ASN A 36 -9.72 12.25 -0.85
C ASN A 36 -8.46 11.93 -0.04
N ILE A 37 -7.39 12.71 -0.17
CA ILE A 37 -6.16 12.51 0.62
C ILE A 37 -6.41 12.87 2.10
N GLY A 38 -7.00 14.05 2.34
CA GLY A 38 -7.32 14.60 3.66
C GLY A 38 -8.31 13.77 4.48
N TYR A 39 -9.07 12.88 3.85
CA TYR A 39 -9.95 11.93 4.55
C TYR A 39 -9.22 11.13 5.64
N ALA A 40 -7.92 10.84 5.43
CA ALA A 40 -7.11 10.12 6.42
C ALA A 40 -6.90 10.91 7.73
N ARG A 41 -6.91 12.23 7.66
CA ARG A 41 -6.73 13.13 8.81
C ARG A 41 -7.46 14.46 8.53
N PRO A 42 -8.72 14.62 8.98
CA PRO A 42 -9.56 15.78 8.62
C PRO A 42 -8.98 17.15 8.98
N GLU A 43 -8.16 17.21 10.03
CA GLU A 43 -7.49 18.44 10.49
C GLU A 43 -6.20 18.76 9.72
N ALA A 44 -5.84 17.96 8.70
CA ALA A 44 -4.61 18.17 7.96
C ALA A 44 -4.62 19.47 7.16
N THR A 45 -3.50 20.20 7.21
CA THR A 45 -3.37 21.42 6.42
C THR A 45 -3.15 21.11 4.94
N ARG A 46 -3.30 22.13 4.09
CA ARG A 46 -3.04 21.99 2.65
C ARG A 46 -1.60 21.55 2.37
N GLU A 47 -0.65 22.11 3.11
CA GLU A 47 0.78 21.80 2.99
C GLU A 47 1.06 20.33 3.34
N GLU A 48 0.39 19.79 4.35
CA GLU A 48 0.53 18.38 4.75
C GLU A 48 -0.04 17.43 3.69
N ILE A 49 -1.20 17.78 3.12
CA ILE A 49 -1.81 17.05 1.99
C ILE A 49 -0.87 17.06 0.77
N GLU A 50 -0.28 18.21 0.45
CA GLU A 50 0.67 18.33 -0.65
C GLU A 50 1.95 17.53 -0.39
N LEU A 51 2.48 17.57 0.82
CA LEU A 51 3.63 16.78 1.22
C LEU A 51 3.36 15.28 1.09
N ALA A 52 2.23 14.79 1.60
CA ALA A 52 1.83 13.40 1.46
C ALA A 52 1.70 12.98 -0.01
N ALA A 53 1.11 13.84 -0.85
CA ALA A 53 1.02 13.62 -2.29
C ALA A 53 2.40 13.60 -2.98
N ARG A 54 3.36 14.42 -2.57
CA ARG A 54 4.73 14.40 -3.12
C ARG A 54 5.45 13.09 -2.80
N ARG A 55 5.35 12.64 -1.54
CA ARG A 55 5.92 11.36 -1.09
C ARG A 55 5.31 10.18 -1.84
N ALA A 56 4.00 10.24 -2.11
CA ALA A 56 3.28 9.25 -2.91
C ALA A 56 3.52 9.37 -4.44
N ARG A 57 4.40 10.26 -4.91
CA ARG A 57 4.61 10.58 -6.34
C ARG A 57 3.33 11.00 -7.07
N ALA A 58 2.35 11.50 -6.33
CA ALA A 58 1.06 11.93 -6.85
C ALA A 58 1.06 13.41 -7.28
N HIS A 59 1.91 14.24 -6.64
CA HIS A 59 1.89 15.69 -6.85
C HIS A 59 2.00 16.11 -8.32
N ASP A 60 2.91 15.50 -9.07
CA ASP A 60 3.20 15.94 -10.44
C ASP A 60 2.03 15.72 -11.40
N PHE A 61 1.32 14.58 -11.27
CA PHE A 61 0.12 14.36 -12.09
C PHE A 61 -1.03 15.25 -11.62
N ILE A 62 -1.17 15.45 -10.31
CA ILE A 62 -2.21 16.32 -9.74
C ILE A 62 -2.02 17.75 -10.26
N ALA A 63 -0.80 18.27 -10.23
CA ALA A 63 -0.46 19.63 -10.68
C ALA A 63 -0.71 19.87 -12.18
N ARG A 64 -0.71 18.80 -13.01
CA ARG A 64 -1.03 18.88 -14.45
C ARG A 64 -2.54 18.94 -14.72
N LEU A 65 -3.38 18.59 -13.75
CA LEU A 65 -4.83 18.67 -13.91
C LEU A 65 -5.29 20.13 -13.95
N PRO A 66 -6.30 20.50 -14.76
CA PRO A 66 -6.76 21.89 -14.88
C PRO A 66 -7.18 22.55 -13.57
N LYS A 67 -7.60 21.76 -12.57
CA LYS A 67 -8.02 22.23 -11.24
C LYS A 67 -7.06 21.78 -10.13
N GLY A 68 -5.93 21.17 -10.47
CA GLY A 68 -4.97 20.68 -9.49
C GLY A 68 -5.63 19.74 -8.46
N TYR A 69 -5.35 20.01 -7.19
CA TYR A 69 -5.94 19.32 -6.03
C TYR A 69 -7.46 19.49 -5.90
N GLU A 70 -8.04 20.53 -6.50
CA GLU A 70 -9.49 20.77 -6.53
C GLU A 70 -10.21 19.99 -7.64
N THR A 71 -9.48 19.11 -8.35
CA THR A 71 -10.09 18.24 -9.36
C THR A 71 -11.01 17.23 -8.69
N LEU A 72 -12.27 17.20 -9.12
CA LEU A 72 -13.24 16.19 -8.70
C LEU A 72 -12.92 14.84 -9.35
N VAL A 73 -12.76 13.82 -8.52
CA VAL A 73 -12.30 12.48 -8.91
C VAL A 73 -13.37 11.66 -9.67
N GLY A 74 -14.66 11.99 -9.54
CA GLY A 74 -15.77 11.20 -10.08
C GLY A 74 -16.20 10.08 -9.13
N GLU A 75 -17.37 9.45 -9.36
CA GLU A 75 -17.74 8.25 -8.60
C GLU A 75 -16.67 7.17 -8.80
N ARG A 76 -16.19 6.56 -7.70
CA ARG A 76 -15.11 5.55 -7.70
C ARG A 76 -13.80 5.96 -8.40
N GLY A 77 -13.59 7.24 -8.68
CA GLY A 77 -12.37 7.70 -9.35
C GLY A 77 -12.25 7.34 -10.82
N VAL A 78 -13.38 7.23 -11.53
CA VAL A 78 -13.43 6.98 -12.99
C VAL A 78 -12.58 7.96 -13.81
N LYS A 79 -12.28 9.16 -13.30
CA LYS A 79 -11.43 10.15 -13.99
C LYS A 79 -9.94 9.94 -13.81
N LEU A 80 -9.52 8.99 -12.97
CA LEU A 80 -8.12 8.66 -12.72
C LEU A 80 -7.81 7.27 -13.27
N SER A 81 -6.63 7.12 -13.86
CA SER A 81 -6.05 5.81 -14.16
C SER A 81 -5.85 4.97 -12.89
N GLY A 82 -5.68 3.65 -13.04
CA GLY A 82 -5.44 2.76 -11.90
C GLY A 82 -4.25 3.20 -11.04
N GLY A 83 -3.13 3.56 -11.68
CA GLY A 83 -1.93 3.99 -10.97
C GLY A 83 -2.08 5.34 -10.27
N GLU A 84 -2.84 6.27 -10.86
CA GLU A 84 -3.19 7.53 -10.18
C GLU A 84 -4.06 7.28 -8.95
N ARG A 85 -5.06 6.40 -9.03
CA ARG A 85 -5.87 6.02 -7.86
C ARG A 85 -5.01 5.39 -6.76
N GLN A 86 -4.06 4.53 -7.14
CA GLN A 86 -3.13 3.91 -6.21
C GLN A 86 -2.23 4.93 -5.53
N ARG A 87 -1.65 5.88 -6.27
CA ARG A 87 -0.85 6.97 -5.70
C ARG A 87 -1.66 7.87 -4.75
N VAL A 88 -2.94 8.12 -5.02
CA VAL A 88 -3.82 8.83 -4.07
C VAL A 88 -4.03 8.01 -2.80
N ALA A 89 -4.19 6.69 -2.90
CA ALA A 89 -4.32 5.81 -1.73
C ALA A 89 -3.04 5.75 -0.88
N ILE A 90 -1.88 5.74 -1.54
CA ILE A 90 -0.58 5.82 -0.86
C ILE A 90 -0.42 7.19 -0.17
N ALA A 91 -0.86 8.27 -0.82
CA ALA A 91 -0.87 9.59 -0.18
C ALA A 91 -1.75 9.64 1.07
N ARG A 92 -2.92 8.97 1.06
CA ARG A 92 -3.75 8.82 2.27
C ARG A 92 -3.00 8.09 3.38
N ALA A 93 -2.28 7.02 3.05
CA ALA A 93 -1.52 6.27 4.04
C ALA A 93 -0.34 7.07 4.62
N PHE A 94 0.37 7.86 3.79
CA PHE A 94 1.38 8.81 4.26
C PHE A 94 0.79 9.86 5.20
N LEU A 95 -0.40 10.40 4.89
CA LEU A 95 -1.05 11.40 5.72
C LEU A 95 -1.58 10.83 7.04
N ALA A 96 -2.08 9.59 7.01
CA ALA A 96 -2.54 8.87 8.20
C ALA A 96 -1.40 8.69 9.22
N ASP A 97 -0.17 8.46 8.72
CA ASP A 97 1.05 8.27 9.52
C ASP A 97 0.90 7.21 10.63
N ALA A 98 0.15 6.15 10.34
CA ALA A 98 -0.12 5.09 11.29
C ALA A 98 1.12 4.21 11.53
N PRO A 99 1.33 3.67 12.75
CA PRO A 99 2.47 2.81 13.06
C PRO A 99 2.37 1.41 12.42
N ILE A 100 1.15 0.95 12.10
CA ILE A 100 0.90 -0.32 11.43
C ILE A 100 0.37 -0.04 10.03
N LEU A 101 0.94 -0.74 9.05
CA LEU A 101 0.57 -0.63 7.64
C LEU A 101 0.14 -2.00 7.11
N VAL A 102 -0.98 -2.04 6.40
CA VAL A 102 -1.46 -3.23 5.68
C VAL A 102 -1.52 -2.90 4.20
N LEU A 103 -0.73 -3.62 3.41
CA LEU A 103 -0.62 -3.44 1.98
C LEU A 103 -1.16 -4.68 1.25
N ASP A 104 -2.09 -4.45 0.34
CA ASP A 104 -2.60 -5.48 -0.56
C ASP A 104 -2.11 -5.18 -1.98
N GLU A 105 -1.04 -5.88 -2.38
CA GLU A 105 -0.29 -5.57 -3.59
C GLU A 105 -0.87 -6.35 -4.78
N ALA A 106 -1.58 -5.67 -5.68
CA ALA A 106 -1.64 -6.13 -7.06
C ALA A 106 -1.42 -5.01 -8.06
N THR A 107 -0.57 -5.30 -9.04
CA THR A 107 -0.03 -4.35 -10.01
C THR A 107 -0.15 -4.88 -11.43
N SER A 108 -1.19 -5.64 -11.76
CA SER A 108 -1.28 -6.35 -13.04
C SER A 108 -1.86 -5.50 -14.19
N SER A 109 -1.75 -4.17 -14.16
CA SER A 109 -2.33 -3.29 -15.20
C SER A 109 -1.69 -1.90 -15.34
N LEU A 110 -0.50 -1.70 -14.77
CA LEU A 110 0.22 -0.43 -14.85
C LEU A 110 1.31 -0.47 -15.91
N ASP A 111 1.63 0.69 -16.49
CA ASP A 111 2.86 0.84 -17.28
C ASP A 111 4.09 0.80 -16.36
N VAL A 112 5.23 0.42 -16.92
CA VAL A 112 6.48 0.17 -16.17
C VAL A 112 6.96 1.40 -15.38
N GLU A 113 6.74 2.61 -15.87
CA GLU A 113 7.19 3.83 -15.19
C GLU A 113 6.28 4.15 -14.01
N THR A 114 4.96 4.12 -14.20
CA THR A 114 3.99 4.28 -13.12
C THR A 114 4.20 3.24 -12.02
N GLU A 115 4.47 2.01 -12.41
CA GLU A 115 4.76 0.90 -11.51
C GLU A 115 5.99 1.17 -10.62
N ARG A 116 7.10 1.62 -11.21
CA ARG A 116 8.31 1.98 -10.46
C ARG A 116 8.06 3.10 -9.45
N GLN A 117 7.27 4.10 -9.82
CA GLN A 117 6.92 5.21 -8.93
C GLN A 117 6.07 4.75 -7.75
N VAL A 118 5.07 3.89 -8.01
CA VAL A 118 4.23 3.29 -6.97
C VAL A 118 5.09 2.44 -6.02
N GLN A 119 5.99 1.62 -6.55
CA GLN A 119 6.88 0.79 -5.75
C GLN A 119 7.78 1.63 -4.84
N ALA A 120 8.44 2.65 -5.40
CA ALA A 120 9.32 3.54 -4.63
C ALA A 120 8.55 4.28 -3.52
N ALA A 121 7.30 4.68 -3.77
CA ALA A 121 6.45 5.30 -2.77
C ALA A 121 6.04 4.31 -1.66
N MET A 122 5.73 3.06 -2.00
CA MET A 122 5.44 2.01 -1.01
C MET A 122 6.66 1.69 -0.15
N GLU A 123 7.84 1.58 -0.75
CA GLU A 123 9.10 1.36 -0.02
C GLU A 123 9.38 2.49 0.98
N GLU A 124 9.21 3.74 0.56
CA GLU A 124 9.33 4.90 1.46
C GLU A 124 8.26 4.89 2.57
N LEU A 125 7.04 4.45 2.26
CA LEU A 125 5.93 4.33 3.21
C LEU A 125 6.18 3.24 4.27
N MET A 126 6.93 2.19 3.95
CA MET A 126 7.22 1.11 4.92
C MET A 126 8.26 1.50 5.98
N VAL A 127 9.10 2.51 5.71
CA VAL A 127 10.19 2.89 6.61
C VAL A 127 9.66 3.33 7.98
N GLY A 128 10.16 2.67 9.03
CA GLY A 128 9.84 3.00 10.42
C GLY A 128 8.47 2.49 10.90
N ARG A 129 7.79 1.63 10.13
CA ARG A 129 6.46 1.11 10.43
C ARG A 129 6.43 -0.41 10.45
N THR A 130 5.56 -0.99 11.27
CA THR A 130 5.27 -2.43 11.17
C THR A 130 4.38 -2.65 9.96
N THR A 131 4.89 -3.33 8.95
CA THR A 131 4.16 -3.51 7.70
C THR A 131 3.81 -4.98 7.48
N ILE A 132 2.53 -5.23 7.17
CA ILE A 132 2.01 -6.50 6.69
C ILE A 132 1.73 -6.33 5.20
N VAL A 133 2.42 -7.09 4.36
CA VAL A 133 2.24 -7.05 2.91
C VAL A 133 1.72 -8.37 2.40
N ILE A 134 0.61 -8.32 1.67
CA ILE A 134 0.12 -9.42 0.84
C ILE A 134 0.80 -9.23 -0.51
N ALA A 135 1.96 -9.86 -0.68
CA ALA A 135 2.86 -9.58 -1.78
C ALA A 135 2.64 -10.56 -2.95
N HIS A 136 2.58 -10.00 -4.15
CA HIS A 136 2.59 -10.76 -5.42
C HIS A 136 3.91 -10.55 -6.17
N ARG A 137 4.75 -9.61 -5.71
CA ARG A 137 6.05 -9.30 -6.32
C ARG A 137 7.21 -9.92 -5.57
N LEU A 138 8.14 -10.47 -6.36
CA LEU A 138 9.35 -11.07 -5.82
C LEU A 138 10.25 -10.06 -5.09
N SER A 139 10.34 -8.81 -5.56
CA SER A 139 11.13 -7.75 -4.93
C SER A 139 10.67 -7.50 -3.49
N THR A 140 9.36 -7.35 -3.31
CA THR A 140 8.72 -7.08 -2.01
C THR A 140 8.85 -8.27 -1.06
N ILE A 141 8.70 -9.50 -1.58
CA ILE A 141 8.89 -10.72 -0.79
C ILE A 141 10.35 -10.87 -0.33
N ARG A 142 11.32 -10.58 -1.21
CA ARG A 142 12.75 -10.77 -0.92
C ARG A 142 13.28 -9.87 0.20
N SER A 143 12.75 -8.66 0.32
CA SER A 143 13.17 -7.68 1.32
C SER A 143 12.47 -7.85 2.68
N ALA A 144 11.49 -8.75 2.79
CA ALA A 144 10.73 -8.94 4.02
C ALA A 144 11.56 -9.56 5.15
N ASP A 145 11.43 -9.01 6.37
CA ASP A 145 12.08 -9.53 7.58
C ASP A 145 11.58 -10.93 7.97
N ARG A 146 10.31 -11.21 7.64
CA ARG A 146 9.61 -12.47 7.93
C ARG A 146 8.57 -12.75 6.85
N ILE A 147 8.58 -13.96 6.31
CA ILE A 147 7.63 -14.43 5.29
C ILE A 147 6.76 -15.52 5.92
N LEU A 148 5.45 -15.42 5.70
CA LEU A 148 4.46 -16.43 6.09
C LEU A 148 3.82 -17.00 4.83
N VAL A 149 3.96 -18.30 4.61
CA VAL A 149 3.36 -18.99 3.45
C VAL A 149 2.03 -19.58 3.86
N PHE A 150 0.96 -19.16 3.18
CA PHE A 150 -0.38 -19.68 3.38
C PHE A 150 -0.71 -20.76 2.35
N ASP A 151 -1.32 -21.85 2.80
CA ASP A 151 -1.90 -22.90 1.99
C ASP A 151 -3.17 -23.44 2.67
N ASP A 152 -4.28 -23.50 1.95
CA ASP A 152 -5.61 -23.90 2.45
C ASP A 152 -5.98 -23.29 3.83
N GLY A 153 -5.72 -21.99 3.99
CA GLY A 153 -6.05 -21.24 5.22
C GLY A 153 -5.14 -21.51 6.40
N ARG A 154 -4.00 -22.17 6.20
CA ARG A 154 -3.00 -22.45 7.25
C ARG A 154 -1.63 -21.90 6.86
N ILE A 155 -0.86 -21.49 7.86
CA ILE A 155 0.56 -21.15 7.67
C ILE A 155 1.33 -22.46 7.59
N VAL A 156 1.86 -22.78 6.41
CA VAL A 156 2.63 -24.02 6.17
C VAL A 156 4.14 -23.80 6.31
N GLU A 157 4.62 -22.58 6.07
CA GLU A 157 6.03 -22.22 6.23
C GLU A 157 6.20 -20.81 6.78
N GLU A 158 7.29 -20.64 7.51
CA GLU A 158 7.72 -19.37 8.08
C GLU A 158 9.25 -19.27 8.08
N GLY A 159 9.77 -18.09 7.72
CA GLY A 159 11.19 -17.78 7.79
C GLY A 159 11.58 -16.57 6.94
N ARG A 160 12.89 -16.36 6.79
CA ARG A 160 13.44 -15.37 5.85
C ARG A 160 13.54 -15.95 4.44
N HIS A 161 13.62 -15.07 3.43
CA HIS A 161 13.72 -15.47 2.02
C HIS A 161 14.78 -16.56 1.78
N ALA A 162 16.03 -16.33 2.19
CA ALA A 162 17.13 -17.25 1.95
C ALA A 162 16.92 -18.63 2.62
N GLU A 163 16.34 -18.64 3.82
CA GLU A 163 16.05 -19.87 4.58
C GLU A 163 14.96 -20.68 3.87
N LEU A 164 13.89 -20.03 3.45
CA LEU A 164 12.75 -20.68 2.80
C LEU A 164 13.11 -21.21 1.39
N VAL A 165 13.93 -20.49 0.62
CA VAL A 165 14.48 -21.02 -0.65
C VAL A 165 15.33 -22.27 -0.38
N GLY A 166 16.23 -22.21 0.60
CA GLY A 166 17.13 -23.33 0.92
C GLY A 166 16.40 -24.60 1.39
N ARG A 167 15.21 -24.47 1.97
CA ARG A 167 14.37 -25.61 2.40
C ARG A 167 13.73 -26.36 1.23
N GLY A 168 13.62 -25.77 0.04
CA GLY A 168 12.98 -26.42 -1.13
C GLY A 168 11.47 -26.68 -0.97
N GLY A 169 10.83 -25.94 -0.07
CA GLY A 169 9.42 -26.10 0.31
C GLY A 169 8.41 -25.46 -0.66
N ALA A 170 7.19 -25.23 -0.17
CA ALA A 170 6.12 -24.50 -0.86
C ALA A 170 6.57 -23.10 -1.29
N TYR A 171 7.30 -22.39 -0.42
CA TYR A 171 7.88 -21.10 -0.77
C TYR A 171 8.80 -21.18 -1.99
N ALA A 172 9.73 -22.13 -1.99
CA ALA A 172 10.72 -22.28 -3.06
C ALA A 172 10.06 -22.65 -4.41
N ARG A 173 8.98 -23.44 -4.38
CA ARG A 173 8.19 -23.75 -5.57
C ARG A 173 7.47 -22.52 -6.12
N LEU A 174 6.80 -21.75 -5.26
CA LEU A 174 6.17 -20.49 -5.64
C LEU A 174 7.21 -19.52 -6.23
N HIS A 175 8.35 -19.38 -5.55
CA HIS A 175 9.48 -18.57 -5.99
C HIS A 175 9.98 -18.94 -7.39
N ALA A 176 10.17 -20.24 -7.65
CA ALA A 176 10.62 -20.74 -8.95
C ALA A 176 9.61 -20.43 -10.07
N VAL A 177 8.30 -20.58 -9.81
CA VAL A 177 7.25 -20.24 -10.79
C VAL A 177 7.25 -18.75 -11.09
N THR A 178 7.41 -17.89 -10.07
CA THR A 178 7.46 -16.43 -10.27
C THR A 178 8.72 -15.99 -11.01
N GLN A 179 9.84 -16.73 -10.91
CA GLN A 179 11.06 -16.48 -11.68
C GLN A 179 10.93 -16.94 -13.15
N GLY A 180 10.34 -18.11 -13.40
CA GLY A 180 10.18 -18.68 -14.74
C GLY A 180 9.10 -18.01 -15.60
N ALA A 181 8.23 -17.20 -15.01
CA ALA A 181 7.27 -16.36 -15.73
C ALA A 181 7.82 -14.97 -16.14
N ALA A 182 9.06 -14.65 -15.75
CA ALA A 182 9.74 -13.39 -16.03
C ALA A 182 10.82 -13.49 -17.13
N GLU A 183 10.91 -14.64 -17.81
CA GLU A 183 11.71 -14.88 -19.03
C GLU A 183 10.79 -15.05 -20.25
#